data_AF-A0A9R1VFT7-F1
#
_entry.id   AF-A0A9R1VFT7-F1
#
_cell.length_a   1.000
_cell.length_b   1.000
_cell.length_c   1.000
_cell.angle_alpha   90.00
_cell.angle_beta   90.00
_cell.angle_gamma   90.00
#
_symmetry.space_group_name_H-M   'P 1'
#
loop_
_entity.id
_entity.type
_entity.pdbx_description
1 polymer ?
#
loop_
_entity_poly.entity_id
_entity_poly.type
_entity_poly.pdbx_seq_one_letter_code
_entity_poly.pdbx_strand_id
1 'polypeptide(L)'
;MTNLSNLGGIERSVNKMSVRWCPVIVSVLGLLVFESALFVDGGTTSSFVRKYEKTIDMPVDSDVFTKSPGYNAPQQVHITQGDHVGKAMIVSWVTMEEPGSDTVVYWSEDNSSQNTTKGIITTYTYYDYTFGFIHHCNLTDLEG
;
A
#
# COMPACT_ATOMS: atom_id res chain seq x y z
N MET A 1 81.08 44.78 -53.52
CA MET A 1 80.65 43.81 -54.55
C MET A 1 79.44 43.07 -54.02
N THR A 2 78.35 43.05 -54.81
CA THR A 2 77.18 42.14 -54.81
C THR A 2 76.43 41.88 -53.49
N ASN A 3 75.23 42.43 -53.20
CA ASN A 3 73.86 42.33 -53.75
C ASN A 3 72.96 41.27 -53.04
N LEU A 4 71.70 41.68 -52.83
CA LEU A 4 70.43 40.93 -52.66
C LEU A 4 69.82 40.66 -51.26
N SER A 5 68.69 41.37 -51.06
CA SER A 5 67.37 40.94 -50.54
C SER A 5 67.28 40.17 -49.20
N ASN A 6 66.53 40.71 -48.22
CA ASN A 6 65.09 40.48 -48.12
C ASN A 6 64.49 41.26 -46.93
N LEU A 7 63.32 41.86 -47.15
CA LEU A 7 62.45 42.38 -46.10
C LEU A 7 61.79 41.22 -45.35
N GLY A 8 61.46 41.43 -44.06
CA GLY A 8 60.32 40.73 -43.48
C GLY A 8 60.41 40.45 -41.98
N GLY A 9 59.77 41.31 -41.20
CA GLY A 9 58.79 40.86 -40.19
C GLY A 9 59.33 40.22 -38.91
N ILE A 10 59.41 41.03 -37.86
CA ILE A 10 59.39 40.59 -36.47
C ILE A 10 57.99 40.04 -36.17
N GLU A 11 57.85 38.77 -35.78
CA GLU A 11 56.67 38.29 -35.05
C GLU A 11 57.05 37.50 -33.81
N ARG A 12 56.46 37.93 -32.69
CA ARG A 12 56.62 37.39 -31.34
C ARG A 12 55.80 36.10 -31.21
N SER A 13 56.44 35.01 -30.80
CA SER A 13 55.70 33.80 -30.39
C SER A 13 55.23 33.95 -28.95
N VAL A 14 53.93 34.21 -28.78
CA VAL A 14 53.22 34.10 -27.50
C VAL A 14 52.77 32.65 -27.35
N ASN A 15 53.36 31.91 -26.41
CA ASN A 15 52.94 30.56 -26.07
C ASN A 15 51.50 30.56 -25.51
N LYS A 16 50.53 30.24 -26.36
CA LYS A 16 49.14 29.97 -25.96
C LYS A 16 49.05 28.55 -25.40
N MET A 17 48.93 28.43 -24.08
CA MET A 17 48.70 27.16 -23.40
C MET A 17 47.30 26.64 -23.76
N SER A 18 47.22 25.70 -24.70
CA SER A 18 45.97 25.09 -25.17
C SER A 18 45.45 24.10 -24.14
N VAL A 19 44.43 24.49 -23.38
CA VAL A 19 43.66 23.55 -22.56
C VAL A 19 42.82 22.69 -23.51
N ARG A 20 43.08 21.38 -23.55
CA ARG A 20 42.27 20.43 -24.34
C ARG A 20 40.94 20.24 -23.60
N TRP A 21 39.84 20.66 -24.19
CA TRP A 21 38.52 20.66 -23.58
C TRP A 21 37.91 19.25 -23.42
N CYS A 22 38.25 18.30 -24.30
CA CYS A 22 37.76 16.93 -24.25
C CYS A 22 38.05 16.19 -22.93
N PRO A 23 39.31 16.15 -22.42
CA PRO A 23 39.58 15.49 -21.15
C PRO A 23 38.86 16.19 -19.98
N VAL A 24 38.69 17.51 -20.03
CA VAL A 24 37.98 18.26 -18.98
C VAL A 24 36.50 17.86 -18.94
N ILE A 25 35.84 17.76 -20.10
CA ILE A 25 34.42 17.35 -20.18
C ILE A 25 34.25 15.91 -19.71
N VAL A 26 35.13 15.01 -20.12
CA VAL A 26 35.10 13.60 -19.68
C VAL A 26 35.31 13.48 -18.18
N SER A 27 36.23 14.27 -17.60
CA SER A 27 36.45 14.31 -16.16
C SER A 27 35.24 14.85 -15.38
N VAL A 28 34.60 15.91 -15.87
CA VAL A 28 33.40 16.48 -15.24
C VAL A 28 32.23 15.50 -15.29
N LEU A 29 31.99 14.86 -16.44
CA LEU A 29 30.94 13.85 -16.57
C LEU A 29 31.24 12.62 -15.70
N GLY A 30 32.50 12.19 -15.62
CA GLY A 30 32.93 11.10 -14.75
C GLY A 30 32.67 11.41 -13.27
N LEU A 31 32.97 12.63 -12.82
CA LEU A 31 32.71 13.08 -11.44
C LEU A 31 31.21 13.11 -11.13
N LEU A 32 30.38 13.64 -12.05
CA LEU A 32 28.92 13.69 -11.85
C LEU A 32 28.29 12.29 -11.75
N VAL A 33 28.78 11.33 -12.55
CA VAL A 33 28.33 9.93 -12.47
C VAL A 33 28.79 9.29 -11.16
N PHE A 34 30.02 9.56 -10.71
CA PHE A 34 30.56 9.02 -9.47
C PHE A 34 29.80 9.52 -8.23
N GLU A 35 29.47 10.80 -8.18
CA GLU A 35 28.64 11.39 -7.11
C GLU A 35 27.24 10.75 -7.09
N SER A 36 26.62 10.52 -8.25
CA SER A 36 25.28 9.92 -8.32
C SER A 36 25.20 8.47 -7.82
N ALA A 37 26.31 7.73 -7.84
CA ALA A 37 26.37 6.35 -7.36
C ALA A 37 26.52 6.24 -5.83
N LEU A 38 26.84 7.34 -5.13
CA LEU A 38 27.05 7.38 -3.68
C LEU A 38 25.79 7.71 -2.88
N PHE A 39 24.72 8.18 -3.53
CA PHE A 39 23.45 8.52 -2.90
C PHE A 39 22.40 7.43 -3.16
N VAL A 40 22.53 6.30 -2.48
CA VAL A 40 21.48 5.28 -2.37
C VAL A 40 21.05 5.18 -0.91
N ASP A 41 19.81 5.59 -0.60
CA ASP A 41 19.19 5.29 0.69
C ASP A 41 18.71 3.83 0.67
N GLY A 42 19.49 2.95 1.31
CA GLY A 42 19.18 1.52 1.41
C GLY A 42 18.03 1.20 2.37
N GLY A 43 17.47 2.20 3.05
CA GLY A 43 16.51 2.03 4.13
C GLY A 43 17.15 1.42 5.38
N THR A 44 16.55 1.66 6.54
CA THR A 44 16.95 0.99 7.80
C THR A 44 15.93 -0.11 8.10
N THR A 45 16.38 -1.36 8.16
CA THR A 45 15.56 -2.47 8.64
C THR A 45 15.80 -2.73 10.12
N SER A 46 14.76 -3.17 10.82
CA SER A 46 14.88 -3.57 12.23
C SER A 46 15.71 -4.84 12.35
N SER A 47 16.60 -4.91 13.34
CA SER A 47 17.32 -6.13 13.71
C SER A 47 16.42 -7.16 14.41
N PHE A 48 15.12 -6.89 14.54
CA PHE A 48 14.18 -7.78 15.19
C PHE A 48 14.01 -9.07 14.39
N VAL A 49 14.46 -10.17 14.99
CA VAL A 49 14.18 -11.53 14.53
C VAL A 49 13.15 -12.13 15.48
N ARG A 50 11.96 -12.46 14.96
CA ARG A 50 10.92 -13.15 15.74
C ARG A 50 11.51 -14.46 16.26
N LYS A 51 11.55 -14.63 17.57
CA LYS A 51 11.96 -15.91 18.18
C LYS A 51 11.03 -17.01 17.67
N TYR A 52 11.61 -18.16 17.31
CA TYR A 52 10.88 -19.37 16.93
C TYR A 52 10.27 -19.99 18.19
N GLU A 53 9.35 -19.29 18.83
CA GLU A 53 8.44 -19.91 19.79
C GLU A 53 7.36 -20.61 18.97
N LYS A 54 7.12 -21.90 19.28
CA LYS A 54 6.04 -22.66 18.65
C LYS A 54 4.74 -21.90 18.89
N THR A 55 4.14 -21.39 17.81
CA THR A 55 2.81 -20.78 17.90
C THR A 55 1.84 -21.89 18.22
N ILE A 56 1.34 -21.91 19.46
CA ILE A 56 0.28 -22.81 19.88
C ILE A 56 -1.03 -22.11 19.51
N ASP A 57 -1.86 -22.79 18.73
CA ASP A 57 -3.19 -22.28 18.40
C ASP A 57 -4.03 -22.15 19.67
N MET A 58 -4.86 -21.12 19.71
CA MET A 58 -5.80 -20.95 20.82
C MET A 58 -6.76 -22.17 20.85
N PRO A 59 -6.94 -22.82 22.01
CA PRO A 59 -7.93 -23.89 22.16
C PRO A 59 -9.32 -23.44 21.73
N VAL A 60 -10.13 -24.34 21.17
CA VAL A 60 -11.49 -24.03 20.66
C VAL A 60 -12.43 -23.55 21.76
N ASP A 61 -12.17 -23.93 23.01
CA ASP A 61 -12.89 -23.52 24.21
C ASP A 61 -12.37 -22.21 24.84
N SER A 62 -11.44 -21.51 24.16
CA SER A 62 -11.00 -20.19 24.59
C SER A 62 -12.17 -19.19 24.59
N ASP A 63 -12.13 -18.25 25.53
CA ASP A 63 -13.14 -17.21 25.69
C ASP A 63 -13.40 -16.38 24.42
N VAL A 64 -12.35 -16.10 23.64
CA VAL A 64 -12.43 -15.40 22.34
C VAL A 64 -13.24 -16.13 21.26
N PHE A 65 -13.47 -17.44 21.41
CA PHE A 65 -14.30 -18.24 20.50
C PHE A 65 -15.70 -18.52 21.04
N THR A 66 -16.05 -17.90 22.17
CA THR A 66 -17.39 -18.05 22.76
C THR A 66 -18.45 -17.57 21.77
N LYS A 67 -19.48 -18.40 21.57
CA LYS A 67 -20.60 -18.07 20.68
C LYS A 67 -21.44 -16.92 21.25
N SER A 68 -21.96 -16.07 20.37
CA SER A 68 -22.92 -15.04 20.75
C SER A 68 -24.17 -15.70 21.36
N PRO A 69 -24.63 -15.23 22.54
CA PRO A 69 -25.80 -15.80 23.19
C PRO A 69 -27.09 -15.48 22.42
N GLY A 70 -28.05 -16.40 22.48
CA GLY A 70 -29.35 -16.26 21.82
C GLY A 70 -29.54 -17.17 20.62
N TYR A 71 -30.80 -17.45 20.28
CA TYR A 71 -31.14 -18.28 19.13
C TYR A 71 -30.79 -17.57 17.82
N ASN A 72 -30.07 -18.28 16.94
CA ASN A 72 -29.62 -17.79 15.65
C ASN A 72 -28.94 -16.39 15.68
N ALA A 73 -28.28 -16.07 16.81
CA ALA A 73 -27.62 -14.78 16.99
C ALA A 73 -26.51 -14.59 15.93
N PRO A 74 -26.39 -13.41 15.30
CA PRO A 74 -25.29 -13.10 14.39
C PRO A 74 -23.92 -13.33 15.04
N GLN A 75 -23.02 -13.98 14.31
CA GLN A 75 -21.64 -14.26 14.71
C GLN A 75 -20.69 -13.81 13.60
N GLN A 76 -19.40 -13.69 13.93
CA GLN A 76 -18.36 -13.32 12.96
C GLN A 76 -18.65 -12.00 12.23
N VAL A 77 -19.24 -11.03 12.94
CA VAL A 77 -19.58 -9.72 12.40
C VAL A 77 -18.30 -8.97 12.03
N HIS A 78 -18.23 -8.47 10.81
CA HIS A 78 -17.12 -7.66 10.34
C HIS A 78 -17.61 -6.60 9.35
N ILE A 79 -16.88 -5.49 9.30
CA ILE A 79 -17.18 -4.35 8.43
C ILE A 79 -15.97 -4.01 7.56
N THR A 80 -16.24 -3.56 6.34
CA THR A 80 -15.22 -3.04 5.42
C THR A 80 -15.74 -1.82 4.69
N GLN A 81 -14.83 -1.02 4.13
CA GLN A 81 -15.19 0.10 3.26
C GLN A 81 -15.92 -0.42 2.00
N GLY A 82 -17.06 0.18 1.67
CA GLY A 82 -17.96 -0.26 0.60
C GLY A 82 -17.84 0.51 -0.71
N ASP A 83 -17.13 1.64 -0.74
CA ASP A 83 -16.94 2.48 -1.92
C ASP A 83 -15.53 3.08 -1.98
N HIS A 84 -15.23 3.84 -3.04
CA HIS A 84 -13.90 4.45 -3.21
C HIS A 84 -13.70 5.75 -2.44
N VAL A 85 -14.78 6.36 -1.92
CA VAL A 85 -14.74 7.69 -1.30
C VAL A 85 -15.03 7.68 0.20
N GLY A 86 -15.26 6.51 0.80
CA GLY A 86 -15.50 6.36 2.24
C GLY A 86 -16.92 6.68 2.69
N LYS A 87 -17.90 6.66 1.77
CA LYS A 87 -19.33 6.93 2.04
C LYS A 87 -20.20 5.68 1.97
N ALA A 88 -19.58 4.51 1.92
CA ALA A 88 -20.27 3.24 2.04
C ALA A 88 -19.52 2.27 2.95
N MET A 89 -20.28 1.35 3.54
CA MET A 89 -19.77 0.30 4.42
C MET A 89 -20.44 -1.03 4.09
N ILE A 90 -19.64 -2.08 3.90
CA ILE A 90 -20.15 -3.45 3.78
C ILE A 90 -20.16 -4.06 5.18
N VAL A 91 -21.34 -4.43 5.66
CA VAL A 91 -21.56 -5.16 6.91
C VAL A 91 -21.79 -6.62 6.58
N SER A 92 -21.02 -7.50 7.21
CA SER A 92 -21.07 -8.94 6.96
C SER A 92 -21.16 -9.72 8.26
N TRP A 93 -21.97 -10.78 8.29
CA TRP A 93 -22.15 -11.64 9.47
C TRP A 93 -22.57 -13.05 9.07
N VAL A 94 -22.55 -13.97 10.03
CA VAL A 94 -22.98 -15.36 9.84
C VAL A 94 -24.09 -15.71 10.84
N THR A 95 -25.14 -16.37 10.37
CA THR A 95 -26.13 -17.06 11.20
C THR A 95 -25.97 -18.57 11.04
N MET A 96 -25.97 -19.31 12.15
CA MET A 96 -25.58 -20.74 12.16
C MET A 96 -26.77 -21.71 12.12
N GLU A 97 -27.95 -21.30 12.59
CA GLU A 97 -29.09 -22.20 12.75
C GLU A 97 -30.02 -22.16 11.52
N GLU A 98 -30.31 -20.96 11.00
CA GLU A 98 -31.19 -20.74 9.84
C GLU A 98 -30.83 -19.43 9.09
N PRO A 99 -31.35 -19.19 7.87
CA PRO A 99 -30.99 -18.01 7.08
C PRO A 99 -31.15 -16.68 7.82
N GLY A 100 -32.20 -16.54 8.63
CA GLY A 100 -32.46 -15.31 9.36
C GLY A 100 -32.82 -14.12 8.45
N SER A 101 -32.70 -12.91 8.99
CA SER A 101 -32.93 -11.65 8.27
C SER A 101 -31.64 -11.18 7.59
N ASP A 102 -31.76 -10.69 6.35
CA ASP A 102 -30.70 -10.02 5.59
C ASP A 102 -30.69 -8.50 5.78
N THR A 103 -31.52 -7.98 6.68
CA THR A 103 -31.73 -6.54 6.85
C THR A 103 -30.80 -5.96 7.93
N VAL A 104 -30.06 -4.91 7.57
CA VAL A 104 -29.30 -4.07 8.54
C VAL A 104 -30.12 -2.83 8.85
N VAL A 105 -30.28 -2.55 10.15
CA VAL A 105 -30.86 -1.29 10.66
C VAL A 105 -29.72 -0.42 11.18
N TYR A 106 -29.67 0.84 10.74
CA TYR A 106 -28.59 1.77 11.09
C TYR A 106 -29.11 3.20 11.18
N TRP A 107 -28.41 4.05 11.93
CA TRP A 107 -28.74 5.47 12.10
C TRP A 107 -27.49 6.24 12.53
N SER A 108 -27.50 7.56 12.35
CA SER A 108 -26.47 8.45 12.90
C SER A 108 -26.78 8.73 14.37
N GLU A 109 -25.77 8.94 15.21
CA GLU A 109 -25.97 9.29 16.62
C GLU A 109 -26.83 10.56 16.77
N ASP A 110 -26.63 11.54 15.88
CA ASP A 110 -27.35 12.82 15.89
C ASP A 110 -28.77 12.74 15.33
N ASN A 111 -29.13 11.63 14.66
CA ASN A 111 -30.43 11.44 14.03
C ASN A 111 -30.98 10.05 14.33
N SER A 112 -32.01 9.99 15.18
CA SER A 112 -32.67 8.74 15.57
C SER A 112 -33.53 8.10 14.46
N SER A 113 -33.59 8.68 13.26
CA SER A 113 -34.31 8.08 12.13
C SER A 113 -33.57 6.83 11.66
N GLN A 114 -34.21 5.68 11.81
CA GLN A 114 -33.63 4.40 11.44
C GLN A 114 -33.72 4.20 9.93
N ASN A 115 -32.57 4.04 9.31
CA ASN A 115 -32.45 3.56 7.94
C ASN A 115 -32.37 2.04 7.92
N THR A 116 -32.80 1.45 6.82
CA THR A 116 -32.72 0.01 6.61
C THR A 116 -32.17 -0.28 5.23
N THR A 117 -31.35 -1.32 5.13
CA THR A 117 -30.85 -1.82 3.85
C THR A 117 -30.89 -3.35 3.86
N LYS A 118 -31.12 -3.95 2.70
CA LYS A 118 -31.19 -5.40 2.53
C LYS A 118 -29.91 -5.90 1.89
N GLY A 119 -29.33 -6.92 2.51
CA GLY A 119 -28.18 -7.64 2.02
C GLY A 119 -28.54 -8.81 1.12
N ILE A 120 -27.54 -9.66 0.91
CA ILE A 120 -27.66 -10.93 0.21
C ILE A 120 -27.17 -12.03 1.15
N ILE A 121 -27.88 -13.15 1.16
CA ILE A 121 -27.50 -14.35 1.92
C ILE A 121 -26.88 -15.36 0.96
N THR A 122 -25.73 -15.90 1.34
CA THR A 122 -25.02 -16.95 0.61
C THR A 122 -24.64 -18.08 1.54
N THR A 123 -24.48 -19.28 1.00
CA THR A 123 -23.93 -20.44 1.71
C THR A 123 -23.07 -21.22 0.73
N TYR A 124 -22.05 -21.90 1.23
CA TYR A 124 -21.20 -22.76 0.42
C TYR A 124 -20.73 -23.97 1.23
N THR A 125 -20.36 -25.01 0.51
CA THR A 125 -19.84 -26.26 1.08
C THR A 125 -18.43 -26.48 0.56
N TYR A 126 -17.53 -26.88 1.44
CA TYR A 126 -16.16 -27.26 1.13
C TYR A 126 -15.88 -28.65 1.71
N TYR A 127 -15.66 -29.64 0.84
CA TYR A 127 -15.65 -31.07 1.18
C TYR A 127 -16.91 -31.51 1.94
N ASP A 128 -16.76 -31.88 3.21
CA ASP A 128 -17.80 -32.33 4.13
C ASP A 128 -18.26 -31.25 5.11
N TYR A 129 -17.70 -30.04 4.99
CA TYR A 129 -18.05 -28.89 5.82
C TYR A 129 -18.95 -27.90 5.06
N THR A 130 -20.18 -27.71 5.55
CA THR A 130 -21.09 -26.68 5.07
C THR A 130 -21.02 -25.47 5.98
N PHE A 131 -20.76 -24.31 5.40
CA PHE A 131 -20.77 -23.05 6.13
C PHE A 131 -22.19 -22.66 6.54
N GLY A 132 -22.30 -21.83 7.59
CA GLY A 132 -23.56 -21.19 7.94
C GLY A 132 -24.09 -20.26 6.84
N PHE A 133 -25.10 -19.49 7.17
CA PHE A 133 -25.69 -18.51 6.27
C PHE A 133 -24.90 -17.21 6.39
N ILE A 134 -24.21 -16.84 5.32
CA ILE A 134 -23.30 -15.69 5.25
C ILE A 134 -24.05 -14.53 4.62
N HIS A 135 -24.09 -13.42 5.35
CA HIS A 135 -24.78 -12.21 4.96
C HIS A 135 -23.79 -11.14 4.55
N HIS A 136 -24.08 -10.43 3.47
CA HIS A 136 -23.35 -9.23 3.06
C HIS A 136 -24.35 -8.13 2.74
N CYS A 137 -24.21 -6.98 3.38
CA CYS A 137 -25.08 -5.84 3.20
C CYS A 137 -24.27 -4.57 2.93
N ASN A 138 -24.55 -3.87 1.84
CA ASN A 138 -23.87 -2.62 1.50
C ASN A 138 -24.72 -1.43 1.97
N LEU A 139 -24.20 -0.66 2.90
CA LEU A 139 -24.77 0.61 3.36
C LEU A 139 -24.16 1.70 2.50
N THR A 140 -24.98 2.44 1.75
CA THR A 140 -24.56 3.54 0.88
C THR A 140 -25.01 4.88 1.42
N ASP A 141 -24.51 5.96 0.82
CA ASP A 141 -24.94 7.33 1.10
C ASP A 141 -24.75 7.73 2.57
N LEU A 142 -23.68 7.21 3.19
CA LEU A 142 -23.29 7.55 4.55
C LEU A 142 -22.70 8.97 4.59
N GLU A 143 -22.91 9.63 5.73
CA GLU A 143 -22.22 10.88 6.07
C GLU A 143 -20.72 10.59 6.24
N GLY A 144 -19.86 11.52 5.81
CA GLY A 144 -18.40 11.38 5.85
C GLY A 144 -17.72 12.67 6.21
#